data_AF-A0A5C7DNV0-F1
#
_entry.id   AF-A0A5C7DNV0-F1
#
_cell.length_a   1.000
_cell.length_b   1.000
_cell.length_c   1.000
_cell.angle_alpha   90.00
_cell.angle_beta   90.00
_cell.angle_gamma   90.00
#
_symmetry.space_group_name_H-M   'P 1'
#
loop_
_entity.id
_entity.type
_entity.pdbx_description
1 polymer ?
#
loop_
_entity_poly.entity_id
_entity_poly.type
_entity_poly.pdbx_seq_one_letter_code
_entity_poly.pdbx_strand_id
1 'polypeptide(L)'
;MFNPNSAIDRIKNSLSYKLGLAIIECKKQHGGGYITLPYKLYKINQQHKKEQKSYKQTIKIFPQLVYPKIESCKDYSESIKYKYHFSYMLGEALIKAHKNWYKGGYFKLPFLLKEKYSLYKNIQKIINVLPQNLHYHFYNSTIKNHKINIQDLAYILKQHKDYKPILENILHNFDFFIKHFDLIRIWLSSKDFKEKYKQENHPYPSLLDPKKLNNENEKISYKNIPAELAWEMNLPLPDNYEFV
;
A
#
# COMPACT_ATOMS: atom_id res chain seq x y z
N MET A 1 -1.23 5.48 -26.83
CA MET A 1 0.13 4.96 -27.11
C MET A 1 0.61 4.24 -25.86
N PHE A 2 1.09 3.01 -25.96
CA PHE A 2 1.61 2.24 -24.81
C PHE A 2 3.13 2.38 -24.79
N ASN A 3 3.70 2.99 -23.74
CA ASN A 3 5.15 3.11 -23.58
C ASN A 3 5.69 1.95 -22.70
N PRO A 4 6.44 0.99 -23.25
CA PRO A 4 6.99 -0.12 -22.47
C PRO A 4 8.08 0.29 -21.47
N ASN A 5 8.64 1.50 -21.60
CA ASN A 5 9.62 2.04 -20.65
C ASN A 5 8.97 2.78 -19.47
N SER A 6 7.64 2.93 -19.46
CA SER A 6 6.87 3.48 -18.36
C SER A 6 6.29 2.35 -17.50
N ALA A 7 6.61 2.36 -16.19
CA ALA A 7 6.01 1.45 -15.23
C ALA A 7 4.50 1.69 -15.08
N ILE A 8 4.04 2.94 -15.17
CA ILE A 8 2.61 3.28 -15.13
C ILE A 8 1.88 2.60 -16.29
N ASP A 9 2.36 2.75 -17.51
CA ASP A 9 1.75 2.15 -18.69
C ASP A 9 1.79 0.62 -18.62
N ARG A 10 2.88 0.03 -18.12
CA ARG A 10 2.98 -1.42 -17.90
C ARG A 10 1.94 -1.94 -16.91
N ILE A 11 1.71 -1.24 -15.80
CA ILE A 11 0.69 -1.63 -14.82
C ILE A 11 -0.71 -1.48 -15.43
N LYS A 12 -0.98 -0.37 -16.14
CA LYS A 12 -2.27 -0.17 -16.83
C LYS A 12 -2.51 -1.18 -17.95
N ASN A 13 -1.44 -1.67 -18.60
CA ASN A 13 -1.50 -2.69 -19.64
C ASN A 13 -1.54 -4.12 -19.07
N SER A 14 -1.45 -4.30 -17.76
CA SER A 14 -1.58 -5.60 -17.12
C SER A 14 -2.96 -6.22 -17.37
N LEU A 15 -3.02 -7.56 -17.41
CA LEU A 15 -4.28 -8.27 -17.58
C LEU A 15 -5.29 -7.90 -16.48
N SER A 16 -4.84 -7.79 -15.22
CA SER A 16 -5.69 -7.38 -14.09
C SER A 16 -6.34 -6.03 -14.35
N TYR A 17 -5.56 -5.02 -14.74
CA TYR A 17 -6.09 -3.68 -14.99
C TYR A 17 -7.09 -3.68 -16.15
N LYS A 18 -6.76 -4.34 -17.27
CA LYS A 18 -7.66 -4.47 -18.44
C LYS A 18 -8.99 -5.15 -18.09
N LEU A 19 -8.95 -6.26 -17.35
CA LEU A 19 -10.15 -6.99 -16.96
C LEU A 19 -11.03 -6.18 -16.01
N GLY A 20 -10.47 -5.55 -14.99
CA GLY A 20 -11.26 -4.77 -14.05
C GLY A 20 -11.78 -3.45 -14.61
N LEU A 21 -11.06 -2.82 -15.56
CA LEU A 21 -11.61 -1.70 -16.33
C LEU A 21 -12.87 -2.12 -17.09
N ALA A 22 -12.82 -3.24 -17.81
CA ALA A 22 -13.98 -3.73 -18.55
C ALA A 22 -15.19 -4.01 -17.65
N ILE A 23 -14.97 -4.51 -16.43
CA ILE A 23 -16.04 -4.69 -15.42
C ILE A 23 -16.67 -3.34 -15.04
N ILE A 24 -15.83 -2.33 -14.75
CA ILE A 24 -16.30 -1.00 -14.33
C ILE A 24 -17.06 -0.31 -15.46
N GLU A 25 -16.58 -0.40 -16.70
CA GLU A 25 -17.23 0.16 -17.88
C GLU A 25 -18.58 -0.51 -18.14
N CYS A 26 -18.67 -1.83 -18.03
CA CYS A 26 -19.93 -2.55 -18.14
C CYS A 26 -20.95 -2.14 -17.06
N LYS A 27 -20.51 -1.79 -15.85
CA LYS A 27 -21.39 -1.29 -14.79
C LYS A 27 -21.98 0.10 -15.09
N LYS A 28 -21.26 0.95 -15.83
CA LYS A 28 -21.73 2.30 -16.19
C LYS A 28 -22.80 2.27 -17.29
N GLN A 29 -22.80 1.22 -18.14
CA GLN A 29 -23.77 1.02 -19.21
C GLN A 29 -25.08 0.44 -18.64
N HIS A 30 -26.12 1.27 -18.51
CA HIS A 30 -27.45 0.82 -18.06
C HIS A 30 -28.09 -0.10 -19.11
N GLY A 31 -28.59 -1.27 -18.69
CA GLY A 31 -29.58 -2.04 -19.46
C GLY A 31 -29.09 -3.18 -20.39
N GLY A 32 -27.79 -3.50 -20.48
CA GLY A 32 -27.33 -4.63 -21.31
C GLY A 32 -25.85 -5.03 -21.21
N GLY A 33 -25.04 -4.26 -20.48
CA GLY A 33 -23.58 -4.48 -20.38
C GLY A 33 -23.16 -5.77 -19.68
N TYR A 34 -24.00 -6.34 -18.80
CA TYR A 34 -23.68 -7.55 -18.03
C TYR A 34 -23.75 -8.84 -18.87
N ILE A 35 -24.65 -8.92 -19.85
CA ILE A 35 -24.77 -10.11 -20.71
C ILE A 35 -23.55 -10.23 -21.63
N THR A 36 -23.02 -9.09 -22.09
CA THR A 36 -21.83 -9.05 -22.96
C THR A 36 -20.50 -9.11 -22.20
N LEU A 37 -20.51 -8.95 -20.87
CA LEU A 37 -19.31 -8.90 -20.04
C LEU A 37 -18.47 -10.19 -20.12
N PRO A 38 -19.02 -11.41 -20.00
CA PRO A 38 -18.23 -12.64 -20.12
C PRO A 38 -17.48 -12.74 -21.47
N TYR A 39 -18.16 -12.41 -22.57
CA TYR A 39 -17.55 -12.38 -23.90
C TYR A 39 -16.44 -11.33 -24.00
N LYS A 40 -16.66 -10.12 -23.50
CA LYS A 40 -15.65 -9.05 -23.46
C LYS A 40 -14.41 -9.49 -22.66
N LEU A 41 -14.59 -10.06 -21.47
CA LEU A 41 -13.50 -10.54 -20.62
C LEU A 41 -12.70 -11.66 -21.29
N TYR A 42 -13.39 -12.61 -21.95
CA TYR A 42 -12.76 -13.66 -22.73
C TYR A 42 -11.90 -13.08 -23.87
N LYS A 43 -12.45 -12.14 -24.66
CA LYS A 43 -11.75 -11.47 -25.76
C LYS A 43 -10.49 -10.74 -25.27
N ILE A 44 -10.59 -10.01 -24.15
CA ILE A 44 -9.45 -9.33 -23.52
C ILE A 44 -8.35 -10.31 -23.13
N ASN A 45 -8.71 -11.43 -22.49
CA ASN A 45 -7.75 -12.44 -22.07
C ASN A 45 -7.05 -13.10 -23.27
N GLN A 46 -7.79 -13.42 -24.32
CA GLN A 46 -7.23 -14.00 -25.54
C GLN A 46 -6.29 -13.03 -26.25
N GLN A 47 -6.68 -11.77 -26.38
CA GLN A 47 -5.86 -10.73 -26.97
C GLN A 47 -4.56 -10.53 -26.16
N HIS A 48 -4.65 -10.45 -24.84
CA HIS A 48 -3.48 -10.32 -23.96
C HIS A 48 -2.52 -11.51 -24.09
N LYS A 49 -3.04 -12.74 -24.20
CA LYS A 49 -2.20 -13.93 -24.44
C LYS A 49 -1.51 -13.90 -25.81
N LYS A 50 -2.19 -13.43 -26.86
CA LYS A 50 -1.59 -13.24 -28.20
C LYS A 50 -0.47 -12.20 -28.18
N GLU A 51 -0.71 -11.06 -27.53
CA GLU A 51 0.29 -9.99 -27.34
C GLU A 51 1.54 -10.52 -26.62
N GLN A 52 1.35 -11.26 -25.51
CA GLN A 52 2.48 -11.86 -24.78
C GLN A 52 3.27 -12.89 -25.60
N LYS A 53 2.58 -13.73 -26.39
CA LYS A 53 3.25 -14.71 -27.26
C LYS A 53 4.06 -14.02 -28.35
N SER A 54 3.48 -13.01 -29.00
CA SER A 54 4.13 -12.23 -30.05
C SER A 54 5.36 -11.50 -29.51
N TYR A 55 5.25 -10.87 -28.33
CA TYR A 55 6.38 -10.25 -27.65
C TYR A 55 7.50 -11.26 -27.34
N LYS A 56 7.15 -12.44 -26.79
CA LYS A 56 8.12 -13.51 -26.51
C LYS A 56 8.85 -14.00 -27.76
N GLN A 57 8.19 -14.04 -28.91
CA GLN A 57 8.83 -14.39 -30.19
C GLN A 57 9.73 -13.25 -30.68
N THR A 58 9.26 -12.01 -30.56
CA THR A 58 10.01 -10.81 -30.96
C THR A 58 11.33 -10.68 -30.20
N ILE A 59 11.33 -10.83 -28.87
CA ILE A 59 12.55 -10.74 -28.06
C ILE A 59 13.53 -11.90 -28.28
N LYS A 60 13.07 -13.05 -28.79
CA LYS A 60 13.96 -14.15 -29.18
C LYS A 60 14.76 -13.81 -30.43
N ILE A 61 14.15 -13.05 -31.36
CA ILE A 61 14.79 -12.61 -32.60
C ILE A 61 15.62 -11.35 -32.33
N PHE A 62 15.10 -10.45 -31.48
CA PHE A 62 15.70 -9.16 -31.17
C PHE A 62 15.83 -8.97 -29.64
N PRO A 63 16.89 -9.53 -29.02
CA PRO A 63 17.12 -9.41 -27.57
C PRO A 63 17.21 -7.96 -27.07
N GLN A 64 17.60 -7.01 -27.93
CA GLN A 64 17.65 -5.58 -27.61
C GLN A 64 16.28 -4.94 -27.32
N LEU A 65 15.17 -5.61 -27.69
CA LEU A 65 13.81 -5.14 -27.43
C LEU A 65 13.26 -5.62 -26.08
N VAL A 66 14.07 -6.30 -25.27
CA VAL A 66 13.67 -6.72 -23.92
C VAL A 66 13.37 -5.49 -23.08
N TYR A 67 12.16 -5.45 -22.53
CA TYR A 67 11.76 -4.37 -21.63
C TYR A 67 12.63 -4.36 -20.38
N PRO A 68 13.00 -3.17 -19.88
CA PRO A 68 13.73 -3.05 -18.62
C PRO A 68 12.93 -3.66 -17.46
N LYS A 69 13.58 -3.90 -16.33
CA LYS A 69 12.86 -4.26 -15.10
C LYS A 69 11.87 -3.15 -14.75
N ILE A 70 10.72 -3.49 -14.17
CA ILE A 70 9.71 -2.46 -13.90
C ILE A 70 10.19 -1.49 -12.83
N GLU A 71 11.03 -1.98 -11.91
CA GLU A 71 11.69 -1.23 -10.85
C GLU A 71 12.71 -0.21 -11.38
N SER A 72 13.28 -0.43 -12.58
CA SER A 72 14.26 0.48 -13.18
C SER A 72 13.62 1.58 -14.03
N CYS A 73 12.29 1.58 -14.20
CA CYS A 73 11.58 2.66 -14.88
C CYS A 73 11.57 3.92 -14.00
N LYS A 74 11.76 5.10 -14.61
CA LYS A 74 11.82 6.39 -13.90
C LYS A 74 10.53 6.70 -13.10
N ASP A 75 9.39 6.27 -13.62
CA ASP A 75 8.05 6.45 -13.03
C ASP A 75 7.62 5.28 -12.14
N TYR A 76 8.53 4.39 -11.75
CA TYR A 76 8.20 3.22 -10.92
C TYR A 76 7.55 3.62 -9.60
N SER A 77 8.07 4.63 -8.92
CA SER A 77 7.55 5.10 -7.63
C SER A 77 6.09 5.54 -7.73
N GLU A 78 5.75 6.29 -8.77
CA GLU A 78 4.38 6.73 -9.04
C GLU A 78 3.47 5.58 -9.51
N SER A 79 4.04 4.58 -10.18
CA SER A 79 3.30 3.44 -10.72
C SER A 79 2.64 2.60 -9.61
N ILE A 80 3.21 2.59 -8.40
CA ILE A 80 2.76 1.75 -7.27
C ILE A 80 1.29 1.97 -6.95
N LYS A 81 0.80 3.23 -6.97
CA LYS A 81 -0.60 3.57 -6.67
C LYS A 81 -1.60 2.87 -7.60
N TYR A 82 -1.21 2.58 -8.85
CA TYR A 82 -2.08 1.93 -9.84
C TYR A 82 -2.37 0.47 -9.51
N LYS A 83 -1.53 -0.20 -8.69
CA LYS A 83 -1.86 -1.54 -8.14
C LYS A 83 -3.02 -1.49 -7.14
N TYR A 84 -3.27 -0.33 -6.55
CA TYR A 84 -4.36 -0.09 -5.60
C TYR A 84 -5.57 0.60 -6.24
N HIS A 85 -5.55 0.80 -7.56
CA HIS A 85 -6.74 1.21 -8.29
C HIS A 85 -7.81 0.12 -8.22
N PHE A 86 -9.07 0.53 -8.10
CA PHE A 86 -10.18 -0.41 -8.03
C PHE A 86 -10.22 -1.34 -9.24
N SER A 87 -9.92 -0.85 -10.44
CA SER A 87 -9.79 -1.65 -11.66
C SER A 87 -8.75 -2.77 -11.52
N TYR A 88 -7.56 -2.46 -11.02
CA TYR A 88 -6.51 -3.47 -10.85
C TYR A 88 -6.94 -4.54 -9.85
N MET A 89 -7.44 -4.11 -8.69
CA MET A 89 -7.86 -5.00 -7.60
C MET A 89 -9.03 -5.92 -7.98
N LEU A 90 -9.99 -5.41 -8.76
CA LEU A 90 -11.08 -6.21 -9.31
C LEU A 90 -10.58 -7.29 -10.26
N GLY A 91 -9.69 -6.93 -11.18
CA GLY A 91 -9.13 -7.88 -12.13
C GLY A 91 -8.26 -8.95 -11.46
N GLU A 92 -7.52 -8.60 -10.42
CA GLU A 92 -6.79 -9.60 -9.61
C GLU A 92 -7.74 -10.61 -8.94
N ALA A 93 -8.84 -10.14 -8.35
CA ALA A 93 -9.84 -11.03 -7.77
C ALA A 93 -10.45 -11.97 -8.81
N LEU A 94 -10.74 -11.45 -10.02
CA LEU A 94 -11.24 -12.26 -11.12
C LEU A 94 -10.22 -13.31 -11.58
N ILE A 95 -8.95 -12.94 -11.75
CA ILE A 95 -7.87 -13.87 -12.12
C ILE A 95 -7.71 -14.93 -11.03
N LYS A 96 -7.77 -14.56 -9.76
CA LYS A 96 -7.68 -15.50 -8.62
C LYS A 96 -8.84 -16.49 -8.63
N ALA A 97 -10.06 -16.01 -8.86
CA ALA A 97 -11.24 -16.86 -8.98
C ALA A 97 -11.12 -17.82 -10.17
N HIS A 98 -10.69 -17.31 -11.33
CA HIS A 98 -10.49 -18.12 -12.53
C HIS A 98 -9.40 -19.19 -12.33
N LYS A 99 -8.26 -18.85 -11.73
CA LYS A 99 -7.19 -19.82 -11.42
C LYS A 99 -7.65 -20.93 -10.50
N ASN A 100 -8.59 -20.64 -9.59
CA ASN A 100 -9.12 -21.60 -8.62
C ASN A 100 -10.52 -22.09 -8.99
N TRP A 101 -10.92 -22.02 -10.26
CA TRP A 101 -12.28 -22.35 -10.68
C TRP A 101 -12.69 -23.77 -10.25
N TYR A 102 -11.78 -24.74 -10.38
CA TYR A 102 -11.95 -26.14 -9.97
C TYR A 102 -12.06 -26.35 -8.44
N LYS A 103 -11.68 -25.35 -7.65
CA LYS A 103 -11.87 -25.32 -6.18
C LYS A 103 -13.06 -24.43 -5.78
N GLY A 104 -13.96 -24.14 -6.71
CA GLY A 104 -15.08 -23.23 -6.50
C GLY A 104 -14.67 -21.76 -6.39
N GLY A 105 -13.58 -21.34 -7.05
CA GLY A 105 -13.07 -19.96 -6.99
C GLY A 105 -14.11 -18.91 -7.39
N TYR A 106 -15.01 -19.23 -8.34
CA TYR A 106 -16.11 -18.36 -8.73
C TYR A 106 -17.22 -18.27 -7.67
N PHE A 107 -17.49 -19.33 -6.90
CA PHE A 107 -18.40 -19.24 -5.74
C PHE A 107 -17.87 -18.28 -4.68
N LYS A 108 -16.55 -18.19 -4.51
CA LYS A 108 -15.89 -17.25 -3.60
C LYS A 108 -15.73 -15.84 -4.17
N LEU A 109 -15.97 -15.63 -5.47
CA LEU A 109 -15.73 -14.36 -6.14
C LEU A 109 -16.50 -13.18 -5.52
N PRO A 110 -17.81 -13.28 -5.18
CA PRO A 110 -18.52 -12.17 -4.55
C PRO A 110 -17.87 -11.71 -3.23
N PHE A 111 -17.40 -12.65 -2.40
CA PHE A 111 -16.68 -12.34 -1.17
C PHE A 111 -15.35 -11.64 -1.45
N LEU A 112 -14.54 -12.16 -2.38
CA LEU A 112 -13.27 -11.54 -2.79
C LEU A 112 -13.47 -10.13 -3.33
N LEU A 113 -14.53 -9.89 -4.10
CA LEU A 113 -14.86 -8.55 -4.62
C LEU A 113 -15.28 -7.60 -3.49
N LYS A 114 -16.08 -8.07 -2.53
CA LYS A 114 -16.47 -7.29 -1.35
C LYS A 114 -15.25 -6.90 -0.52
N GLU A 115 -14.33 -7.83 -0.29
CA GLU A 115 -13.06 -7.62 0.41
C GLU A 115 -12.20 -6.57 -0.30
N LYS A 116 -11.96 -6.73 -1.62
CA LYS A 116 -11.19 -5.78 -2.42
C LYS A 116 -11.82 -4.39 -2.46
N TYR A 117 -13.14 -4.29 -2.51
CA TYR A 117 -13.85 -3.00 -2.45
C TYR A 117 -13.71 -2.32 -1.08
N SER A 118 -13.82 -3.08 0.01
CA SER A 118 -13.58 -2.56 1.36
C SER A 118 -12.15 -2.03 1.51
N LEU A 119 -11.17 -2.82 1.05
CA LEU A 119 -9.76 -2.45 1.04
C LEU A 119 -9.53 -1.15 0.23
N TYR A 120 -10.05 -1.08 -1.00
CA TYR A 120 -9.99 0.13 -1.82
C TYR A 120 -10.56 1.36 -1.10
N LYS A 121 -11.76 1.24 -0.51
CA LYS A 121 -12.39 2.35 0.23
C LYS A 121 -11.53 2.82 1.40
N ASN A 122 -10.92 1.90 2.14
CA ASN A 122 -10.10 2.25 3.29
C ASN A 122 -8.79 2.94 2.86
N ILE A 123 -8.15 2.47 1.79
CA ILE A 123 -6.99 3.13 1.17
C ILE A 123 -7.35 4.57 0.76
N GLN A 124 -8.48 4.77 0.08
CA GLN A 124 -8.91 6.11 -0.33
C GLN A 124 -9.15 7.03 0.88
N LYS A 125 -9.72 6.52 1.98
CA LYS A 125 -9.89 7.30 3.21
C LYS A 125 -8.55 7.77 3.78
N ILE A 126 -7.52 6.92 3.77
CA ILE A 126 -6.19 7.27 4.27
C ILE A 126 -5.53 8.29 3.35
N ILE A 127 -5.55 8.05 2.05
CA ILE A 127 -4.94 8.93 1.04
C ILE A 127 -5.53 10.34 1.08
N ASN A 128 -6.84 10.47 1.35
CA ASN A 128 -7.50 11.77 1.49
C ASN A 128 -7.07 12.56 2.74
N VAL A 129 -6.54 11.88 3.75
CA VAL A 129 -6.06 12.50 4.99
C VAL A 129 -4.56 12.76 4.92
N LEU A 130 -3.83 11.92 4.18
CA LEU A 130 -2.39 11.92 4.16
C LEU A 130 -1.84 12.98 3.19
N PRO A 131 -0.80 13.75 3.58
CA PRO A 131 -0.07 14.62 2.68
C PRO A 131 0.42 13.93 1.40
N GLN A 132 0.40 14.63 0.26
CA GLN A 132 0.72 14.06 -1.05
C GLN A 132 2.13 13.44 -1.13
N ASN A 133 3.12 14.08 -0.50
CA ASN A 133 4.51 13.61 -0.44
C ASN A 133 4.64 12.25 0.29
N LEU A 134 3.66 11.91 1.13
CA LEU A 134 3.65 10.71 1.95
C LEU A 134 2.91 9.53 1.31
N HIS A 135 2.18 9.76 0.22
CA HIS A 135 1.43 8.70 -0.47
C HIS A 135 2.32 7.57 -0.97
N TYR A 136 3.53 7.89 -1.46
CA TYR A 136 4.47 6.89 -1.95
C TYR A 136 4.87 5.90 -0.85
N HIS A 137 5.27 6.41 0.33
CA HIS A 137 5.63 5.57 1.47
C HIS A 137 4.46 4.68 1.87
N PHE A 138 3.26 5.25 1.98
CA PHE A 138 2.06 4.47 2.31
C PHE A 138 1.81 3.34 1.30
N TYR A 139 1.83 3.63 -0.01
CA TYR A 139 1.62 2.59 -1.02
C TYR A 139 2.72 1.53 -1.03
N ASN A 140 3.99 1.93 -0.85
CA ASN A 140 5.11 1.00 -0.83
C ASN A 140 5.06 0.06 0.39
N SER A 141 4.70 0.59 1.56
CA SER A 141 4.62 -0.18 2.80
C SER A 141 3.37 -1.08 2.86
N THR A 142 2.25 -0.65 2.26
CA THR A 142 1.03 -1.47 2.14
C THR A 142 1.25 -2.73 1.28
N ILE A 143 2.28 -2.77 0.42
CA ILE A 143 2.58 -3.94 -0.42
C ILE A 143 3.04 -5.14 0.41
N LYS A 144 3.61 -4.91 1.60
CA LYS A 144 4.31 -5.95 2.35
C LYS A 144 3.47 -6.60 3.44
N ASN A 145 2.56 -5.88 4.11
CA ASN A 145 2.06 -6.32 5.41
C ASN A 145 0.52 -6.34 5.54
N HIS A 146 -0.06 -7.56 5.59
CA HIS A 146 -1.50 -7.82 5.73
C HIS A 146 -1.98 -7.91 7.19
N LYS A 147 -1.18 -7.45 8.18
CA LYS A 147 -1.43 -7.75 9.61
C LYS A 147 -2.33 -6.75 10.35
N ILE A 148 -2.63 -5.57 9.79
CA ILE A 148 -3.36 -4.51 10.51
C ILE A 148 -4.73 -4.22 9.93
N ASN A 149 -5.68 -3.97 10.83
CA ASN A 149 -6.97 -3.40 10.50
C ASN A 149 -6.81 -1.95 10.03
N ILE A 150 -7.13 -1.72 8.76
CA ILE A 150 -6.96 -0.43 8.09
C ILE A 150 -7.83 0.66 8.73
N GLN A 151 -8.92 0.29 9.41
CA GLN A 151 -9.76 1.27 10.12
C GLN A 151 -9.03 1.89 11.31
N ASP A 152 -8.32 1.08 12.10
CA ASP A 152 -7.53 1.56 13.23
C ASP A 152 -6.36 2.43 12.76
N LEU A 153 -5.72 2.02 11.66
CA LEU A 153 -4.68 2.82 10.99
C LEU A 153 -5.24 4.18 10.53
N ALA A 154 -6.37 4.17 9.83
CA ALA A 154 -7.02 5.39 9.35
C ALA A 154 -7.43 6.31 10.51
N TYR A 155 -7.86 5.73 11.63
CA TYR A 155 -8.20 6.49 12.83
C TYR A 155 -6.99 7.26 13.37
N ILE A 156 -5.85 6.58 13.57
CA ILE A 156 -4.65 7.23 14.09
C ILE A 156 -4.11 8.28 13.13
N LEU A 157 -3.99 7.97 11.84
CA LEU A 157 -3.54 8.95 10.85
C LEU A 157 -4.48 10.17 10.79
N LYS A 158 -5.79 9.97 10.94
CA LYS A 158 -6.77 11.07 11.00
C LYS A 158 -6.65 11.90 12.27
N GLN A 159 -6.40 11.28 13.42
CA GLN A 159 -6.21 12.00 14.68
C GLN A 159 -4.99 12.95 14.63
N HIS A 160 -3.95 12.58 13.87
CA HIS A 160 -2.71 13.35 13.74
C HIS A 160 -2.56 14.03 12.39
N LYS A 161 -3.65 14.19 11.62
CA LYS A 161 -3.62 14.75 10.26
C LYS A 161 -2.96 16.14 10.18
N ASP A 162 -3.09 16.95 11.23
CA ASP A 162 -2.58 18.32 11.31
C ASP A 162 -1.18 18.39 11.95
N TYR A 163 -0.57 17.25 12.30
CA TYR A 163 0.75 17.18 12.92
C TYR A 163 1.73 16.43 12.00
N LYS A 164 2.28 17.15 11.03
CA LYS A 164 3.08 16.58 9.94
C LYS A 164 4.32 15.77 10.42
N PRO A 165 5.12 16.22 11.40
CA PRO A 165 6.29 15.49 11.86
C PRO A 165 6.01 14.06 12.35
N ILE A 166 4.90 13.85 13.07
CA ILE A 166 4.55 12.49 13.51
C ILE A 166 4.08 11.61 12.35
N LEU A 167 3.37 12.15 11.36
CA LEU A 167 2.97 11.40 10.16
C LEU A 167 4.19 10.97 9.34
N GLU A 168 5.18 11.85 9.21
CA GLU A 168 6.45 11.53 8.58
C GLU A 168 7.17 10.43 9.34
N ASN A 169 7.29 10.55 10.66
CA ASN A 169 7.93 9.54 11.50
C ASN A 169 7.24 8.16 11.38
N ILE A 170 5.89 8.12 11.45
CA ILE A 170 5.11 6.89 11.26
C ILE A 170 5.40 6.22 9.90
N LEU A 171 5.50 7.00 8.81
CA LEU A 171 5.61 6.44 7.47
C LEU A 171 7.03 6.06 7.07
N HIS A 172 8.04 6.75 7.57
CA HIS A 172 9.43 6.32 7.42
C HIS A 172 9.68 5.03 8.19
N ASN A 173 9.13 4.93 9.40
CA ASN A 173 9.27 3.77 10.28
C ASN A 173 8.08 2.80 10.21
N PHE A 174 7.42 2.71 9.04
CA PHE A 174 6.12 2.05 8.94
C PHE A 174 6.16 0.56 9.31
N ASP A 175 7.20 -0.17 8.91
CA ASP A 175 7.31 -1.59 9.25
C ASP A 175 7.40 -1.81 10.77
N PHE A 176 8.15 -0.95 11.48
CA PHE A 176 8.20 -0.94 12.93
C PHE A 176 6.86 -0.54 13.54
N PHE A 177 6.26 0.54 13.03
CA PHE A 177 4.96 1.03 13.46
C PHE A 177 3.87 -0.06 13.37
N ILE A 178 3.83 -0.78 12.25
CA ILE A 178 2.90 -1.89 12.03
C ILE A 178 3.19 -3.04 13.01
N LYS A 179 4.46 -3.38 13.25
CA LYS A 179 4.83 -4.45 14.19
C LYS A 179 4.43 -4.14 15.64
N HIS A 180 4.44 -2.86 16.02
CA HIS A 180 4.21 -2.39 17.39
C HIS A 180 2.98 -1.48 17.52
N PHE A 181 2.00 -1.67 16.63
CA PHE A 181 0.88 -0.76 16.44
C PHE A 181 0.10 -0.46 17.70
N ASP A 182 -0.29 -1.47 18.48
CA ASP A 182 -1.10 -1.25 19.68
C ASP A 182 -0.39 -0.38 20.72
N LEU A 183 0.91 -0.63 20.93
CA LEU A 183 1.73 0.13 21.87
C LEU A 183 1.86 1.59 21.42
N ILE A 184 2.21 1.80 20.15
CA ILE A 184 2.37 3.16 19.60
C ILE A 184 1.02 3.89 19.57
N ARG A 185 -0.08 3.20 19.20
CA ARG A 185 -1.44 3.75 19.20
C ARG A 185 -1.82 4.30 20.59
N ILE A 186 -1.56 3.52 21.64
CA ILE A 186 -1.84 3.92 23.03
C ILE A 186 -1.04 5.17 23.38
N TRP A 187 0.25 5.19 23.04
CA TRP A 187 1.11 6.34 23.29
C TRP A 187 0.66 7.60 22.54
N LEU A 188 0.42 7.52 21.23
CA LEU A 188 0.01 8.68 20.43
C LEU A 188 -1.36 9.24 20.82
N SER A 189 -2.21 8.40 21.42
CA SER A 189 -3.52 8.81 21.96
C SER A 189 -3.44 9.36 23.39
N SER A 190 -2.28 9.33 24.03
CA SER A 190 -2.12 9.71 25.45
C SER A 190 -2.13 11.22 25.66
N LYS A 191 -2.49 11.62 26.89
CA LYS A 191 -2.40 13.01 27.34
C LYS A 191 -0.94 13.49 27.33
N ASP A 192 -0.02 12.67 27.83
CA ASP A 192 1.42 12.95 27.86
C ASP A 192 2.00 13.27 26.47
N PHE A 193 1.67 12.47 25.44
CA PHE A 193 2.10 12.76 24.07
C PHE A 193 1.54 14.09 23.57
N LYS A 194 0.25 14.35 23.84
CA LYS A 194 -0.41 15.58 23.40
C LYS A 194 0.26 16.81 24.01
N GLU A 195 0.51 16.80 25.31
CA GLU A 195 1.13 17.92 26.03
C GLU A 195 2.59 18.10 25.61
N LYS A 196 3.39 17.04 25.58
CA LYS A 196 4.83 17.12 25.31
C LYS A 196 5.18 17.44 23.86
N TYR A 197 4.37 16.99 22.90
CA TYR A 197 4.73 17.08 21.48
C TYR A 197 3.70 17.83 20.64
N LYS A 198 2.42 17.49 20.78
CA LYS A 198 1.40 17.94 19.82
C LYS A 198 0.99 19.40 20.01
N GLN A 199 0.85 19.87 21.26
CA GLN A 199 0.42 21.25 21.55
C GLN A 199 1.44 22.29 21.07
N GLU A 200 2.72 21.98 21.24
CA GLU A 200 3.83 22.86 20.83
C GLU A 200 4.29 22.63 19.39
N ASN A 201 3.62 21.72 18.64
CA ASN A 201 4.02 21.32 17.29
C ASN A 201 5.52 20.95 17.20
N HIS A 202 5.98 20.13 18.13
CA HIS A 202 7.38 19.77 18.27
C HIS A 202 7.94 19.15 16.97
N PRO A 203 9.14 19.55 16.50
CA PRO A 203 9.66 19.09 15.21
C PRO A 203 10.05 17.60 15.18
N TYR A 204 10.35 17.01 16.35
CA TYR A 204 10.81 15.62 16.48
C TYR A 204 9.96 14.82 17.49
N PRO A 205 8.70 14.48 17.16
CA PRO A 205 7.87 13.69 18.08
C PRO A 205 8.31 12.23 18.10
N SER A 206 8.52 11.71 19.31
CA SER A 206 8.83 10.30 19.53
C SER A 206 7.63 9.39 19.23
N LEU A 207 7.88 8.28 18.51
CA LEU A 207 6.89 7.22 18.28
C LEU A 207 6.59 6.36 19.52
N LEU A 208 7.47 6.39 20.52
CA LEU A 208 7.35 5.59 21.74
C LEU A 208 7.35 6.48 22.97
N ASP A 209 6.76 5.98 24.05
CA ASP A 209 6.76 6.67 25.34
C ASP A 209 8.18 6.69 25.94
N PRO A 210 8.82 7.86 26.08
CA PRO A 210 10.17 7.97 26.64
C PRO A 210 10.30 7.37 28.04
N LYS A 211 9.27 7.47 28.88
CA LYS A 211 9.32 6.93 30.25
C LYS A 211 9.42 5.41 30.23
N LYS A 212 8.70 4.76 29.33
CA LYS A 212 8.75 3.30 29.16
C LYS A 212 10.06 2.84 28.54
N LEU A 213 10.64 3.64 27.65
CA LEU A 213 11.92 3.30 27.01
C LEU A 213 13.08 3.16 28.01
N ASN A 214 13.05 3.90 29.11
CA ASN A 214 14.05 3.81 30.18
C ASN A 214 13.85 2.59 31.10
N ASN A 215 12.71 1.89 31.04
CA ASN A 215 12.44 0.73 31.87
C ASN A 215 12.90 -0.56 31.16
N GLU A 216 13.95 -1.21 31.67
CA GLU A 216 14.51 -2.43 31.07
C GLU A 216 13.53 -3.62 31.06
N ASN A 217 12.51 -3.61 31.92
CA ASN A 217 11.50 -4.68 32.00
C ASN A 217 10.40 -4.52 30.94
N GLU A 218 10.34 -3.39 30.23
CA GLU A 218 9.39 -3.19 29.15
C GLU A 218 9.76 -4.04 27.93
N LYS A 219 8.74 -4.40 27.15
CA LYS A 219 8.93 -5.18 25.91
C LYS A 219 9.84 -4.46 24.91
N ILE A 220 9.85 -3.13 24.95
CA ILE A 220 10.65 -2.27 24.09
C ILE A 220 11.30 -1.20 24.98
N SER A 221 12.63 -1.15 24.98
CA SER A 221 13.44 -0.24 25.80
C SER A 221 14.75 0.10 25.10
N TYR A 222 15.50 1.09 25.60
CA TYR A 222 16.79 1.46 25.02
C TYR A 222 17.82 0.31 25.02
N LYS A 223 17.63 -0.71 25.87
CA LYS A 223 18.48 -1.91 25.90
C LYS A 223 18.31 -2.80 24.66
N ASN A 224 17.13 -2.79 24.04
CA ASN A 224 16.77 -3.75 22.99
C ASN A 224 16.43 -3.11 21.64
N ILE A 225 16.39 -1.78 21.54
CA ILE A 225 16.27 -1.06 20.28
C ILE A 225 17.67 -0.69 19.78
N PRO A 226 18.04 -1.04 18.54
CA PRO A 226 19.27 -0.55 17.91
C PRO A 226 19.32 0.97 17.87
N ALA A 227 20.50 1.55 18.11
CA ALA A 227 20.68 3.00 18.15
C ALA A 227 20.27 3.69 16.83
N GLU A 228 20.54 3.07 15.67
CA GLU A 228 20.11 3.63 14.38
C GLU A 228 18.59 3.73 14.28
N LEU A 229 17.87 2.70 14.74
CA LEU A 229 16.42 2.69 14.73
C LEU A 229 15.84 3.70 15.73
N ALA A 230 16.48 3.86 16.89
CA ALA A 230 16.09 4.88 17.86
C ALA A 230 16.21 6.29 17.28
N TRP A 231 17.30 6.56 16.54
CA TRP A 231 17.51 7.80 15.82
C TRP A 231 16.45 8.03 14.74
N GLU A 232 16.21 7.04 13.88
CA GLU A 232 15.19 7.12 12.81
C GLU A 232 13.78 7.40 13.34
N MET A 233 13.48 6.96 14.57
CA MET A 233 12.17 7.13 15.20
C MET A 233 12.06 8.39 16.08
N ASN A 234 13.06 9.28 16.06
CA ASN A 234 13.13 10.46 16.92
C ASN A 234 12.95 10.12 18.41
N LEU A 235 13.52 9.01 18.87
CA LEU A 235 13.51 8.71 20.29
C LEU A 235 14.45 9.69 21.02
N PRO A 236 14.06 10.23 22.19
CA PRO A 236 14.97 11.03 22.98
C PRO A 236 16.14 10.18 23.49
N LEU A 237 17.15 10.83 24.07
CA LEU A 237 18.23 10.11 24.71
C LEU A 237 17.75 9.43 26.01
N PRO A 238 18.37 8.31 26.40
CA PRO A 238 18.17 7.73 27.73
C PRO A 238 18.48 8.74 28.85
N ASP A 239 17.78 8.63 29.98
CA ASP A 239 17.92 9.59 31.09
C ASP A 239 19.37 9.66 31.64
N ASN A 240 20.11 8.55 31.55
CA ASN A 240 21.48 8.41 32.03
C ASN A 240 22.50 8.37 30.88
N TYR A 241 22.19 8.97 29.72
CA TYR A 241 23.10 8.97 28.58
C TYR A 241 24.28 9.94 28.81
N GLU A 242 25.49 9.40 28.83
CA GLU A 242 26.72 10.18 28.94
C GLU A 242 27.26 10.50 27.54
N PHE A 243 27.38 11.80 27.22
CA PHE A 243 28.09 12.23 26.02
C PHE A 243 29.60 12.05 26.26
N VAL A 244 30.21 11.13 25.52
CA VAL A 244 31.67 10.92 25.48
C VAL A 244 32.31 11.90 24.51
#